data_AF-A0A6J6JVZ6-F1
#
_entry.id   AF-A0A6J6JVZ6-F1
#
_cell.length_a   1.000
_cell.length_b   1.000
_cell.length_c   1.000
_cell.angle_alpha   90.00
_cell.angle_beta   90.00
_cell.angle_gamma   90.00
#
_symmetry.space_group_name_H-M   'P 1'
#
loop_
_entity.id
_entity.type
_entity.pdbx_description
1 polymer ?
#
loop_
_entity_poly.entity_id
_entity_poly.type
_entity_poly.pdbx_seq_one_letter_code
_entity_poly.pdbx_strand_id
1 'polypeptide(L)'
;MNIRRTICAVSVLIVVSACGSSTTSDTTSGSDTTEVSQAPQSNSDFCKNAALATTSMESVLSEASSDKSPEESWKAVLSYASKMLENSPDEIENEARRLQKGISDYAAVLAKYDYDFVAMAADPSILTEVEALDKDGSMTKASEAVDAYLEDKCGIPQGS
;
A
#
# COMPACT_ATOMS: atom_id res chain seq x y z
N MET A 1 7.35 41.77 0.94
CA MET A 1 7.46 41.62 2.41
C MET A 1 6.08 41.79 3.05
N ASN A 2 5.62 40.68 3.63
CA ASN A 2 4.76 40.52 4.80
C ASN A 2 3.26 40.87 4.83
N ILE A 3 2.48 39.77 4.79
CA ILE A 3 1.49 39.28 5.79
C ILE A 3 0.15 40.03 5.88
N ARG A 4 -0.94 39.29 5.57
CA ARG A 4 -2.10 39.09 6.47
C ARG A 4 -3.02 37.93 6.01
N ARG A 5 -3.03 36.89 6.84
CA ARG A 5 -4.05 35.84 7.12
C ARG A 5 -5.30 35.77 6.23
N THR A 6 -5.59 34.57 5.71
CA THR A 6 -6.97 34.14 5.43
C THR A 6 -7.14 32.67 5.82
N ILE A 7 -8.09 32.45 6.73
CA ILE A 7 -8.62 31.16 7.18
C ILE A 7 -9.68 30.75 6.15
N CYS A 8 -9.62 29.53 5.62
CA CYS A 8 -10.74 28.82 4.99
C CYS A 8 -10.52 27.31 5.23
N ALA A 9 -11.13 26.73 6.26
CA ALA A 9 -12.44 26.05 6.20
C ALA A 9 -12.35 24.69 5.47
N VAL A 10 -11.99 23.64 6.21
CA VAL A 10 -12.20 22.25 5.81
C VAL A 10 -13.69 21.96 6.00
N SER A 11 -14.46 22.08 4.93
CA SER A 11 -15.90 21.79 4.92
C SER A 11 -16.11 20.28 4.83
N VAL A 12 -16.50 19.68 5.95
CA VAL A 12 -17.09 18.33 6.01
C VAL A 12 -18.48 18.40 5.36
N LEU A 13 -18.60 17.88 4.14
CA LEU A 13 -19.89 17.76 3.44
C LEU A 13 -20.55 16.42 3.78
N ILE A 14 -21.43 16.46 4.79
CA ILE A 14 -22.40 15.39 5.07
C ILE A 14 -23.55 15.55 4.07
N VAL A 15 -23.64 14.69 3.06
CA VAL A 15 -24.76 14.67 2.11
C VAL A 15 -25.89 13.82 2.68
N VAL A 16 -26.82 14.46 3.40
CA VAL A 16 -28.15 13.90 3.67
C VAL A 16 -29.00 14.13 2.43
N SER A 17 -29.34 13.04 1.74
CA SER A 17 -30.28 13.01 0.62
C SER A 17 -31.70 13.34 1.12
N ALA A 18 -32.14 14.58 0.90
CA ALA A 18 -33.54 14.97 0.98
C ALA A 18 -34.01 15.45 -0.40
N CYS A 19 -35.02 14.73 -0.87
CA CYS A 19 -35.74 14.85 -2.13
C CYS A 19 -36.57 16.15 -2.20
N GLY A 20 -36.64 16.79 -3.38
CA GLY A 20 -37.86 17.50 -3.79
C GLY A 20 -37.71 18.91 -4.37
N SER A 21 -37.93 19.00 -5.69
CA SER A 21 -38.49 20.13 -6.46
C SER A 21 -37.53 21.12 -7.16
N SER A 22 -37.31 20.79 -8.43
CA SER A 22 -37.60 21.63 -9.61
C SER A 22 -36.55 22.62 -10.15
N THR A 23 -36.02 22.25 -11.32
CA THR A 23 -35.99 23.05 -12.57
C THR A 23 -34.59 23.37 -13.15
N THR A 24 -34.33 22.66 -14.26
CA THR A 24 -33.50 22.98 -15.45
C THR A 24 -31.99 22.75 -15.40
N SER A 25 -31.64 21.56 -15.89
CA SER A 25 -30.66 21.24 -16.94
C SER A 25 -29.35 22.02 -17.00
N ASP A 26 -28.25 21.31 -16.75
CA ASP A 26 -27.24 21.15 -17.79
C ASP A 26 -26.53 19.80 -17.67
N THR A 27 -26.51 19.12 -18.81
CA THR A 27 -25.84 17.85 -19.10
C THR A 27 -24.34 17.99 -18.87
N THR A 28 -23.73 17.09 -18.10
CA THR A 28 -22.58 16.27 -18.53
C THR A 28 -22.29 15.20 -17.48
N SER A 29 -22.23 13.97 -18.00
CA SER A 29 -21.65 12.72 -17.52
C SER A 29 -20.84 12.74 -16.22
N GLY A 30 -21.05 11.66 -15.46
CA GLY A 30 -20.39 11.39 -14.20
C GLY A 30 -18.88 11.27 -14.26
N SER A 31 -18.30 11.30 -13.08
CA SER A 31 -17.03 10.67 -12.78
C SER A 31 -17.14 10.19 -11.34
N ASP A 32 -17.68 8.99 -11.20
CA ASP A 32 -17.12 8.04 -10.25
C ASP A 32 -15.61 8.17 -10.36
N THR A 33 -14.97 8.65 -9.29
CA THR A 33 -13.51 8.60 -9.21
C THR A 33 -13.16 7.14 -8.96
N THR A 34 -13.28 6.35 -10.02
CA THR A 34 -12.56 5.09 -10.15
C THR A 34 -11.12 5.54 -10.23
N GLU A 35 -10.32 5.19 -9.23
CA GLU A 35 -8.88 5.33 -9.27
C GLU A 35 -8.41 4.66 -10.56
N VAL A 36 -8.14 5.47 -11.58
CA VAL A 36 -7.66 4.95 -12.86
C VAL A 36 -6.26 4.48 -12.58
N SER A 37 -6.07 3.16 -12.42
CA SER A 37 -4.77 2.50 -12.49
C SER A 37 -4.09 3.00 -13.77
N GLN A 38 -3.21 3.98 -13.65
CA GLN A 38 -2.42 4.46 -14.77
C GLN A 38 -1.49 3.31 -15.18
N ALA A 39 -1.57 2.94 -16.46
CA ALA A 39 -0.64 1.98 -17.02
C ALA A 39 0.79 2.49 -16.79
N PRO A 40 1.74 1.62 -16.37
CA PRO A 40 3.07 2.06 -16.03
C PRO A 40 3.72 2.76 -17.23
N GLN A 41 4.32 3.92 -17.00
CA GLN A 41 5.01 4.69 -18.03
C GLN A 41 6.31 4.01 -18.49
N SER A 42 6.85 3.12 -17.66
CA SER A 42 8.07 2.35 -17.91
C SER A 42 7.77 0.89 -18.27
N ASN A 43 8.50 0.38 -19.26
CA ASN A 43 8.42 -1.01 -19.71
C ASN A 43 9.28 -1.97 -18.87
N SER A 44 9.86 -1.53 -17.75
CA SER A 44 10.63 -2.42 -16.87
C SER A 44 9.72 -3.47 -16.24
N ASP A 45 10.25 -4.67 -16.06
CA ASP A 45 9.50 -5.76 -15.45
C ASP A 45 9.18 -5.46 -13.97
N PHE A 46 9.99 -4.63 -13.32
CA PHE A 46 9.66 -4.03 -12.02
C PHE A 46 8.35 -3.24 -12.06
N CYS A 47 8.23 -2.24 -12.95
CA CYS A 47 7.04 -1.40 -13.02
C CYS A 47 5.80 -2.19 -13.44
N LYS A 48 5.94 -3.20 -14.31
CA LYS A 48 4.83 -4.11 -14.65
C LYS A 48 4.41 -4.96 -13.46
N ASN A 49 5.35 -5.54 -12.72
CA ASN A 49 5.06 -6.35 -11.54
C ASN A 49 4.47 -5.50 -10.41
N ALA A 50 4.90 -4.25 -10.25
CA ALA A 50 4.33 -3.30 -9.31
C ALA A 50 2.89 -2.91 -9.68
N ALA A 51 2.64 -2.53 -10.94
CA ALA A 51 1.30 -2.19 -11.41
C ALA A 51 0.33 -3.39 -11.30
N LEU A 52 0.81 -4.58 -11.65
CA LEU A 52 0.03 -5.81 -11.44
C LEU A 52 -0.30 -5.99 -9.97
N ALA A 53 0.61 -5.71 -9.05
CA ALA A 53 0.36 -5.84 -7.63
C ALA A 53 -0.63 -4.81 -7.09
N THR A 54 -0.65 -3.58 -7.59
CA THR A 54 -1.69 -2.62 -7.17
C THR A 54 -3.09 -3.16 -7.52
N THR A 55 -3.26 -3.75 -8.70
CA THR A 55 -4.55 -4.34 -9.13
C THR A 55 -4.79 -5.74 -8.54
N SER A 56 -3.74 -6.53 -8.36
CA SER A 56 -3.83 -7.94 -7.97
C SER A 56 -3.70 -8.14 -6.46
N MET A 57 -3.07 -7.25 -5.69
CA MET A 57 -3.05 -7.36 -4.23
C MET A 57 -4.44 -7.15 -3.65
N GLU A 58 -5.28 -6.27 -4.21
CA GLU A 58 -6.69 -6.22 -3.80
C GLU A 58 -7.41 -7.55 -4.06
N SER A 59 -7.16 -8.18 -5.21
CA SER A 59 -7.72 -9.50 -5.55
C SER A 59 -7.09 -10.64 -4.72
N VAL A 60 -5.79 -10.62 -4.47
CA VAL A 60 -5.04 -11.66 -3.76
C VAL A 60 -5.26 -11.55 -2.26
N LEU A 61 -5.39 -10.34 -1.70
CA LEU A 61 -5.75 -10.10 -0.30
C LEU A 61 -7.23 -10.41 -0.06
N SER A 62 -8.12 -10.11 -1.01
CA SER A 62 -9.53 -10.53 -0.91
C SER A 62 -9.67 -12.05 -1.01
N GLU A 63 -8.96 -12.73 -1.92
CA GLU A 63 -8.97 -14.20 -2.01
C GLU A 63 -8.20 -14.90 -0.88
N ALA A 64 -7.15 -14.26 -0.34
CA ALA A 64 -6.45 -14.71 0.86
C ALA A 64 -7.33 -14.61 2.11
N SER A 65 -8.32 -13.71 2.11
CA SER A 65 -9.23 -13.50 3.24
C SER A 65 -10.41 -14.49 3.28
N SER A 66 -10.68 -15.23 2.21
CA SER A 66 -11.86 -16.13 2.16
C SER A 66 -11.54 -17.62 2.29
N ASP A 67 -10.40 -18.12 1.81
CA ASP A 67 -10.14 -19.59 1.78
C ASP A 67 -8.71 -20.05 2.14
N LYS A 68 -7.74 -19.14 2.31
CA LYS A 68 -6.33 -19.51 2.58
C LYS A 68 -5.97 -19.40 4.06
N SER A 69 -5.08 -20.29 4.51
CA SER A 69 -4.50 -20.14 5.84
C SER A 69 -3.63 -18.87 5.91
N PRO A 70 -3.51 -18.23 7.08
CA PRO A 70 -2.61 -17.10 7.27
C PRO A 70 -1.17 -17.35 6.80
N GLU A 71 -0.66 -18.55 7.03
CA GLU A 71 0.68 -18.97 6.58
C GLU A 71 0.80 -18.95 5.04
N GLU A 72 -0.18 -19.48 4.32
CA GLU A 72 -0.17 -19.48 2.85
C GLU A 72 -0.24 -18.05 2.28
N SER A 73 -1.01 -17.18 2.92
CA SER A 73 -1.09 -15.76 2.57
C SER A 73 0.27 -15.08 2.75
N TRP A 74 0.98 -15.33 3.84
CA TRP A 74 2.32 -14.79 4.06
C TRP A 74 3.37 -15.37 3.11
N LYS A 75 3.27 -16.65 2.74
CA LYS A 75 4.12 -17.24 1.68
C LYS A 75 3.92 -16.54 0.34
N ALA A 76 2.69 -16.16 -0.01
CA ALA A 76 2.42 -15.40 -1.22
C ALA A 76 3.06 -14.01 -1.19
N VAL A 77 2.98 -13.32 -0.04
CA VAL A 77 3.63 -12.02 0.18
C VAL A 77 5.16 -12.13 0.04
N LEU A 78 5.79 -13.13 0.65
CA LEU A 78 7.23 -13.35 0.56
C LEU A 78 7.69 -13.67 -0.86
N SER A 79 6.92 -14.47 -1.59
CA SER A 79 7.17 -14.78 -3.00
C SER A 79 7.10 -13.51 -3.86
N TYR A 80 6.09 -12.68 -3.62
CA TYR A 80 5.95 -11.40 -4.30
C TYR A 80 7.11 -10.44 -3.99
N ALA A 81 7.48 -10.26 -2.71
CA ALA A 81 8.61 -9.43 -2.31
C ALA A 81 9.93 -9.90 -2.95
N SER A 82 10.13 -11.21 -3.05
CA SER A 82 11.30 -11.80 -3.72
C SER A 82 11.31 -11.48 -5.22
N LYS A 83 10.16 -11.57 -5.90
CA LYS A 83 10.02 -11.22 -7.31
C LYS A 83 10.26 -9.72 -7.55
N MET A 84 9.80 -8.87 -6.64
CA MET A 84 10.05 -7.42 -6.72
C MET A 84 11.53 -7.10 -6.58
N LEU A 85 12.23 -7.75 -5.63
CA LEU A 85 13.69 -7.62 -5.49
C LEU A 85 14.43 -8.14 -6.73
N GLU A 86 14.08 -9.31 -7.25
CA GLU A 86 14.72 -9.91 -8.44
C GLU A 86 14.65 -8.97 -9.67
N ASN A 87 13.54 -8.26 -9.81
CA ASN A 87 13.33 -7.35 -10.93
C ASN A 87 13.70 -5.90 -10.59
N SER A 88 14.14 -5.60 -9.37
CA SER A 88 14.39 -4.22 -8.97
C SER A 88 15.55 -3.62 -9.77
N PRO A 89 15.42 -2.37 -10.24
CA PRO A 89 16.52 -1.69 -10.90
C PRO A 89 17.62 -1.33 -9.90
N ASP A 90 18.87 -1.31 -10.36
CA ASP A 90 20.07 -1.01 -9.55
C ASP A 90 19.93 0.24 -8.66
N GLU A 91 19.16 1.24 -9.13
CA GLU A 91 18.88 2.49 -8.42
C GLU A 91 18.18 2.31 -7.07
N ILE A 92 17.38 1.25 -6.90
CA ILE A 92 16.61 0.94 -5.68
C ILE A 92 16.83 -0.49 -5.17
N GLU A 93 17.82 -1.23 -5.68
CA GLU A 93 18.03 -2.64 -5.32
C GLU A 93 18.29 -2.82 -3.82
N ASN A 94 19.04 -1.90 -3.22
CA ASN A 94 19.33 -1.95 -1.79
C ASN A 94 18.08 -1.70 -0.95
N GLU A 95 17.20 -0.81 -1.39
CA GLU A 95 15.94 -0.46 -0.75
C GLU A 95 14.94 -1.63 -0.90
N ALA A 96 14.80 -2.19 -2.10
CA ALA A 96 14.03 -3.40 -2.35
C ALA A 96 14.51 -4.59 -1.49
N ARG A 97 15.82 -4.73 -1.30
CA ARG A 97 16.42 -5.77 -0.44
C ARG A 97 16.08 -5.56 1.03
N ARG A 98 16.09 -4.30 1.51
CA ARG A 98 15.69 -3.96 2.88
C ARG A 98 14.21 -4.26 3.11
N LEU A 99 13.34 -3.92 2.16
CA LEU A 99 11.92 -4.25 2.23
C LEU A 99 11.67 -5.75 2.26
N GLN A 100 12.29 -6.51 1.34
CA GLN A 100 12.15 -7.97 1.31
C GLN A 100 12.62 -8.60 2.62
N LYS A 101 13.74 -8.13 3.18
CA LYS A 101 14.24 -8.59 4.48
C LYS A 101 13.25 -8.27 5.59
N GLY A 102 12.74 -7.04 5.64
CA GLY A 102 11.76 -6.63 6.64
C GLY A 102 10.49 -7.47 6.61
N ILE A 103 9.92 -7.70 5.42
CA ILE A 103 8.77 -8.59 5.22
C ILE A 103 9.08 -10.01 5.71
N SER A 104 10.29 -10.52 5.44
CA SER A 104 10.74 -11.82 5.94
C SER A 104 10.87 -11.85 7.47
N ASP A 105 11.37 -10.79 8.09
CA ASP A 105 11.50 -10.71 9.55
C ASP A 105 10.11 -10.64 10.21
N TYR A 106 9.15 -9.90 9.61
CA TYR A 106 7.75 -9.90 10.03
C TYR A 106 7.12 -11.29 9.95
N ALA A 107 7.30 -11.99 8.83
CA ALA A 107 6.81 -13.37 8.68
C ALA A 107 7.43 -14.31 9.73
N ALA A 108 8.70 -14.10 10.10
CA ALA A 108 9.35 -14.88 11.15
C ALA A 108 8.73 -14.63 12.53
N VAL A 109 8.31 -13.40 12.85
CA VAL A 109 7.56 -13.11 14.08
C VAL A 109 6.23 -13.87 14.07
N LEU A 110 5.48 -13.83 12.97
CA LEU A 110 4.21 -14.56 12.86
C LEU A 110 4.37 -16.07 13.01
N ALA A 111 5.41 -16.63 12.41
CA ALA A 111 5.71 -18.05 12.48
C ALA A 111 6.04 -18.51 13.91
N LYS A 112 6.60 -17.65 14.78
CA LYS A 112 6.82 -18.00 16.22
C LYS A 112 5.52 -18.32 16.96
N TYR A 113 4.40 -17.75 16.50
CA TYR A 113 3.08 -17.92 17.07
C TYR A 113 2.20 -18.84 16.23
N ASP A 114 2.79 -19.63 15.33
CA ASP A 114 2.06 -20.51 14.40
C ASP A 114 0.97 -19.77 13.60
N TYR A 115 1.19 -18.48 13.33
CA TYR A 115 0.23 -17.58 12.71
C TYR A 115 -1.14 -17.48 13.44
N ASP A 116 -1.18 -17.80 14.73
CA ASP A 116 -2.36 -17.65 15.59
C ASP A 116 -2.49 -16.20 16.07
N PHE A 117 -3.29 -15.41 15.34
CA PHE A 117 -3.54 -14.02 15.69
C PHE A 117 -4.25 -13.82 17.03
N VAL A 118 -4.96 -14.83 17.56
CA VAL A 118 -5.59 -14.75 18.88
C VAL A 118 -4.54 -14.90 19.97
N ALA A 119 -3.64 -15.89 19.83
CA ALA A 119 -2.50 -16.04 20.72
C ALA A 119 -1.62 -14.79 20.69
N MET A 120 -1.43 -14.23 19.50
CA MET A 120 -0.67 -12.99 19.34
C MET A 120 -1.31 -11.80 20.04
N ALA A 121 -2.61 -11.58 19.87
CA ALA A 121 -3.31 -10.46 20.51
C ALA A 121 -3.30 -10.55 22.06
N ALA A 122 -3.11 -11.76 22.61
CA ALA A 122 -2.99 -11.99 24.03
C ALA A 122 -1.57 -11.78 24.58
N ASP A 123 -0.54 -11.73 23.72
CA ASP A 123 0.85 -11.56 24.10
C ASP A 123 1.32 -10.09 23.94
N PRO A 124 1.55 -9.36 25.05
CA PRO A 124 1.99 -7.97 24.98
C PRO A 124 3.42 -7.78 24.42
N SER A 125 4.24 -8.84 24.38
CA SER A 125 5.62 -8.75 23.88
C SER A 125 5.71 -8.61 22.36
N ILE A 126 4.65 -8.97 21.63
CA ILE A 126 4.62 -8.89 20.17
C ILE A 126 4.77 -7.47 19.66
N LEU A 127 4.15 -6.50 20.33
CA LEU A 127 4.30 -5.10 19.96
C LEU A 127 5.77 -4.67 20.03
N THR A 128 6.50 -5.11 21.05
CA THR A 128 7.94 -4.84 21.16
C THR A 128 8.76 -5.55 20.09
N GLU A 129 8.41 -6.80 19.74
CA GLU A 129 9.09 -7.51 18.65
C GLU A 129 8.87 -6.83 17.30
N VAL A 130 7.63 -6.44 17.01
CA VAL A 130 7.25 -5.74 15.77
C VAL A 130 7.89 -4.36 15.68
N GLU A 131 7.84 -3.57 16.76
CA GLU A 131 8.52 -2.25 16.82
C GLU A 131 10.03 -2.38 16.64
N ALA A 132 10.62 -3.48 17.10
CA ALA A 132 12.06 -3.71 16.94
C ALA A 132 12.46 -3.94 15.47
N LEU A 133 11.54 -4.40 14.61
CA LEU A 133 11.83 -4.69 13.19
C LEU A 133 12.17 -3.44 12.39
N ASP A 134 11.61 -2.28 12.75
CA ASP A 134 11.88 -1.00 12.09
C ASP A 134 12.34 0.09 13.06
N LYS A 135 13.01 -0.31 14.15
CA LYS A 135 13.45 0.62 15.20
C LYS A 135 14.34 1.75 14.67
N ASP A 136 15.11 1.48 13.62
CA ASP A 136 16.01 2.46 12.99
C ASP A 136 15.37 3.20 11.80
N GLY A 137 14.11 2.90 11.48
CA GLY A 137 13.37 3.45 10.35
C GLY A 137 13.91 3.01 8.99
N SER A 138 14.72 1.95 8.94
CA SER A 138 15.34 1.48 7.69
C SER A 138 14.33 0.88 6.72
N MET A 139 13.29 0.20 7.22
CA MET A 139 12.19 -0.29 6.38
C MET A 139 11.32 0.87 5.91
N THR A 140 10.96 1.81 6.80
CA THR A 140 10.17 3.00 6.42
C THR A 140 10.86 3.77 5.29
N LYS A 141 12.15 4.09 5.42
CA LYS A 141 12.92 4.78 4.38
C LYS A 141 13.04 3.99 3.08
N ALA A 142 13.19 2.68 3.19
CA ALA A 142 13.24 1.81 2.00
C ALA A 142 11.88 1.78 1.27
N SER A 143 10.77 1.79 2.02
CA SER A 143 9.42 1.91 1.46
C SER A 143 9.28 3.23 0.74
N GLU A 144 9.57 4.35 1.40
CA GLU A 144 9.49 5.70 0.81
C GLU A 144 10.30 5.84 -0.48
N ALA A 145 11.50 5.25 -0.53
CA ALA A 145 12.35 5.27 -1.71
C ALA A 145 11.79 4.44 -2.87
N VAL A 146 11.22 3.27 -2.57
CA VAL A 146 10.54 2.45 -3.59
C VAL A 146 9.26 3.14 -4.06
N ASP A 147 8.48 3.72 -3.16
CA ASP A 147 7.24 4.45 -3.47
C ASP A 147 7.53 5.65 -4.38
N ALA A 148 8.54 6.45 -4.05
CA ALA A 148 9.00 7.55 -4.90
C ALA A 148 9.45 7.05 -6.28
N TYR A 149 10.13 5.89 -6.36
CA TYR A 149 10.49 5.30 -7.65
C TYR A 149 9.25 4.88 -8.46
N LEU A 150 8.27 4.25 -7.82
CA LEU A 150 7.03 3.84 -8.47
C LEU A 150 6.26 5.06 -9.01
N GLU A 151 6.21 6.16 -8.27
CA GLU A 151 5.59 7.40 -8.73
C GLU A 151 6.39 8.04 -9.87
N ASP A 152 7.69 8.30 -9.66
CA ASP A 152 8.53 9.08 -10.59
C ASP A 152 8.87 8.33 -11.88
N LYS A 153 9.12 7.02 -11.78
CA LYS A 153 9.65 6.20 -12.89
C LYS A 153 8.61 5.27 -13.48
N CYS A 154 7.72 4.73 -12.65
CA CYS A 154 6.65 3.87 -13.13
C CYS A 154 5.36 4.64 -13.42
N GLY A 155 5.19 5.86 -12.90
CA GLY A 155 3.94 6.61 -13.03
C GLY A 155 2.77 5.99 -12.27
N ILE A 156 3.06 5.22 -11.20
CA ILE A 156 2.07 4.56 -10.36
C ILE A 156 1.89 5.42 -9.09
N PRO A 157 0.72 6.05 -8.88
CA PRO A 157 0.49 6.87 -7.69
C PRO A 157 0.51 6.00 -6.43
N GLN A 158 1.20 6.46 -5.38
CA GLN A 158 1.30 5.73 -4.10
C GLN A 158 0.41 6.31 -2.98
N GLY A 159 -0.39 7.35 -3.29
CA GLY A 159 -1.35 7.97 -2.37
C GLY A 159 -0.67 8.82 -1.29
N SER A 160 -0.88 10.14 -1.34
CA SER A 160 -0.46 11.11 -0.31
C SER A 160 -1.65 11.70 0.43
#